data_AF-A0A6B2SWN9-F1
#
_entry.id   AF-A0A6B2SWN9-F1
#
_cell.length_a   1.000
_cell.length_b   1.000
_cell.length_c   1.000
_cell.angle_alpha   90.00
_cell.angle_beta   90.00
_cell.angle_gamma   90.00
#
_symmetry.space_group_name_H-M   'P 1'
#
loop_
_entity.id
_entity.type
_entity.pdbx_description
1 polymer ?
#
loop_
_entity_poly.entity_id
_entity_poly.type
_entity_poly.pdbx_seq_one_letter_code
_entity_poly.pdbx_strand_id
1 'polypeptide(L)'
;EALPPGGRLVANTVTLESEALLTDWYRRHGGELVRLAVAQAVPVGGFTGWRQAMPVTQWSVTKPPTTAPTTADAPAQAQNSRS
;
A
#
# COMPACT_ATOMS: atom_id res chain seq x y z
N GLU A 1 8.01 -0.34 15.03
CA GLU A 1 7.11 0.15 16.08
C GLU A 1 6.48 1.53 15.84
N ALA A 2 7.00 2.37 14.92
CA ALA A 2 6.49 3.74 14.76
C ALA A 2 5.05 3.86 14.19
N LEU A 3 4.60 2.93 13.35
CA LEU A 3 3.25 2.98 12.77
C LEU A 3 2.27 2.17 13.65
N PRO A 4 1.23 2.79 14.21
CA PRO A 4 0.23 2.07 15.00
C PRO A 4 -0.52 1.04 14.14
N PRO A 5 -1.08 -0.03 14.75
CA PRO A 5 -1.92 -0.98 14.04
C PRO A 5 -3.10 -0.27 13.35
N GLY A 6 -3.45 -0.67 12.13
CA GLY A 6 -4.41 0.04 11.28
C GLY A 6 -3.87 1.32 10.63
N GLY A 7 -2.65 1.76 10.96
CA GLY A 7 -2.02 2.92 10.35
C GLY A 7 -1.68 2.71 8.87
N ARG A 8 -1.78 3.78 8.07
CA ARG A 8 -1.44 3.77 6.65
C ARG A 8 -0.07 4.38 6.40
N LEU A 9 0.75 3.68 5.62
CA LEU A 9 2.02 4.20 5.08
C LEU A 9 1.85 4.48 3.60
N VAL A 10 2.38 5.62 3.15
CA VAL A 10 2.47 5.99 1.74
C VAL A 10 3.89 6.45 1.45
N ALA A 11 4.50 5.91 0.39
CA ALA A 11 5.84 6.25 -0.05
C ALA A 11 5.83 6.60 -1.54
N ASN A 12 6.45 7.72 -1.89
CA ASN A 12 6.53 8.23 -3.26
C ASN A 12 7.97 8.23 -3.75
N THR A 13 8.17 7.91 -5.03
CA THR A 13 9.50 7.99 -5.64
C THR A 13 9.43 8.28 -7.13
N VAL A 14 10.56 8.75 -7.67
CA VAL A 14 10.76 9.10 -9.08
C VAL A 14 12.02 8.46 -9.67
N THR A 15 12.82 7.74 -8.89
CA THR A 15 14.07 7.12 -9.37
C THR A 15 13.91 5.61 -9.50
N LEU A 16 14.60 5.01 -10.48
CA LEU A 16 14.49 3.58 -10.75
C LEU A 16 14.95 2.71 -9.56
N GLU A 17 16.00 3.14 -8.84
CA GLU A 17 16.53 2.42 -7.68
C GLU A 17 15.50 2.36 -6.54
N SER A 18 14.82 3.49 -6.32
CA SER A 18 13.79 3.59 -5.31
C SER A 18 12.49 2.90 -5.75
N GLU A 19 12.16 2.90 -7.05
CA GLU A 19 11.04 2.12 -7.59
C GLU A 19 11.27 0.61 -7.39
N ALA A 20 12.50 0.14 -7.61
CA ALA A 20 12.86 -1.24 -7.33
C ALA A 20 12.69 -1.56 -5.84
N LEU A 21 13.14 -0.67 -4.96
CA LEU A 21 12.93 -0.81 -3.51
C LEU A 21 11.44 -0.89 -3.17
N LEU A 22 10.61 0.05 -3.64
CA LEU A 22 9.16 0.03 -3.39
C LEU A 22 8.48 -1.23 -3.93
N THR A 23 8.93 -1.74 -5.07
CA THR A 23 8.43 -3.00 -5.64
C THR A 23 8.73 -4.18 -4.72
N ASP A 24 9.91 -4.23 -4.11
CA ASP A 24 10.26 -5.27 -3.15
C ASP A 24 9.46 -5.16 -1.84
N TRP A 25 9.23 -3.94 -1.35
CA TRP A 25 8.36 -3.73 -0.19
C TRP A 25 6.90 -4.11 -0.48
N TYR A 26 6.39 -3.77 -1.67
CA TYR A 26 5.08 -4.18 -2.15
C TYR A 26 4.94 -5.71 -2.19
N ARG A 27 5.95 -6.44 -2.70
CA ARG A 27 5.93 -7.91 -2.68
C ARG A 27 5.88 -8.50 -1.27
N ARG A 28 6.57 -7.87 -0.31
CA ARG A 28 6.67 -8.36 1.08
C ARG A 28 5.44 -8.03 1.92
N HIS A 29 4.84 -6.87 1.72
CA HIS A 29 3.79 -6.33 2.60
C HIS A 29 2.45 -6.10 1.89
N GLY A 30 2.37 -6.35 0.59
CA GLY A 30 1.19 -6.09 -0.22
C GLY A 30 0.88 -4.60 -0.32
N GLY A 31 -0.41 -4.27 -0.25
CA GLY A 31 -0.90 -2.91 -0.45
C GLY A 31 -1.18 -2.62 -1.93
N GLU A 32 -0.98 -1.37 -2.33
CA GLU A 32 -1.25 -0.88 -3.68
C GLU A 32 -0.02 -0.14 -4.21
N LEU A 33 0.39 -0.48 -5.43
CA LEU A 33 1.48 0.18 -6.14
C LEU A 33 0.91 0.80 -7.43
N VAL A 34 1.05 2.12 -7.56
CA VAL A 34 0.55 2.88 -8.71
C VAL A 34 1.66 3.76 -9.28
N ARG A 35 1.68 3.92 -10.61
CA ARG A 35 2.55 4.88 -11.28
C ARG A 35 1.70 5.97 -11.92
N LEU A 36 1.98 7.21 -11.56
CA LEU A 36 1.24 8.40 -11.97
C LEU A 36 2.09 9.21 -12.95
N ALA A 37 1.56 9.42 -14.15
CA ALA A 37 2.12 10.33 -15.14
C ALA A 37 1.11 11.45 -15.39
N VAL A 38 1.54 12.69 -15.15
CA VAL A 38 0.68 13.88 -15.28
C VAL A 38 1.31 14.83 -16.28
N ALA A 39 0.48 15.42 -17.12
CA ALA A 39 0.86 16.47 -18.05
C ALA A 39 0.13 17.76 -17.72
N GLN A 40 0.80 18.89 -17.91
CA GLN A 40 0.20 20.21 -17.75
C GLN A 40 0.22 20.95 -19.09
N ALA A 41 -0.89 21.62 -19.40
CA ALA A 41 -1.00 22.47 -20.56
C ALA A 41 -0.02 23.66 -20.41
N VAL A 42 0.78 23.92 -21.44
CA VAL A 42 1.74 25.03 -21.47
C VAL A 42 1.70 25.73 -22.84
N PRO A 43 2.00 27.02 -22.90
CA PRO A 43 2.16 27.71 -24.18
C PRO A 43 3.33 27.14 -24.99
N VAL A 44 3.13 26.97 -26.29
CA VAL A 44 4.16 26.59 -27.27
C VAL A 44 4.00 27.49 -28.49
N GLY A 45 4.73 28.61 -28.50
CA GLY A 45 4.47 29.68 -29.46
C GLY A 45 3.04 30.21 -29.33
N GLY A 46 2.29 30.22 -30.42
CA GLY A 46 0.88 30.63 -30.47
C GLY A 46 -0.15 29.55 -30.12
N PHE A 47 0.29 28.35 -29.74
CA PHE A 47 -0.59 27.21 -29.43
C PHE A 47 -0.42 26.74 -27.98
N THR A 48 -1.26 25.79 -27.57
CA THR A 48 -1.14 25.09 -26.28
C THR A 48 -0.67 23.67 -26.52
N GLY A 49 0.44 23.31 -25.87
CA GLY A 49 0.98 21.95 -25.86
C GLY A 49 0.96 21.34 -24.47
N TRP A 50 1.31 20.06 -24.35
CA TRP A 50 1.42 19.36 -23.07
C TRP A 50 2.88 19.22 -22.66
N ARG A 51 3.21 19.67 -21.46
CA ARG A 51 4.50 19.37 -20.81
C ARG A 51 4.29 18.25 -19.81
N GLN A 52 4.96 17.12 -20.04
CA GLN A 52 4.94 15.97 -19.13
C GLN A 52 5.77 16.27 -17.89
N ALA A 53 5.24 15.95 -16.72
CA ALA A 53 6.01 15.89 -15.49
C ALA A 53 6.76 14.56 -15.39
N MET A 54 7.80 14.52 -14.56
CA MET A 54 8.47 13.26 -14.23
C MET A 54 7.45 12.32 -13.54
N PRO A 55 7.30 11.07 -14.01
CA PRO A 55 6.37 10.14 -13.38
C PRO A 55 6.73 9.86 -11.92
N VAL A 56 5.71 9.71 -11.08
CA VAL A 56 5.86 9.34 -9.66
C VAL A 56 5.27 7.95 -9.45
N THR A 57 6.05 7.06 -8.87
CA THR A 57 5.57 5.78 -8.37
C THR A 57 5.21 5.92 -6.90
N GLN A 58 4.00 5.56 -6.55
CA GLN A 58 3.46 5.60 -5.18
C GLN A 58 3.14 4.19 -4.73
N TRP A 59 3.66 3.82 -3.56
CA TRP A 59 3.26 2.62 -2.84
C TRP A 59 2.47 3.01 -1.60
N SER A 60 1.40 2.27 -1.32
CA SER A 60 0.64 2.46 -0.09
C SER A 60 0.20 1.15 0.54
N VAL A 61 0.28 1.08 1.85
CA VAL A 61 -0.04 -0.12 2.62
C VAL A 61 -0.68 0.25 3.95
N THR A 62 -1.62 -0.57 4.41
CA THR A 62 -2.22 -0.46 5.74
C THR A 62 -1.62 -1.53 6.63
N LYS A 63 -1.05 -1.14 7.78
CA LYS A 63 -0.58 -2.09 8.78
C LYS A 63 -1.79 -2.85 9.33
N PRO A 64 -1.78 -4.19 9.37
CA PRO A 64 -2.91 -4.93 9.93
C PRO A 64 -3.19 -4.47 11.37
N PRO A 65 -4.46 -4.43 11.79
CA PRO A 65 -4.79 -4.18 13.19
C PRO A 65 -4.16 -5.27 14.05
N THR A 66 -3.82 -4.94 15.29
CA THR A 66 -3.46 -5.96 16.27
C THR A 66 -4.77 -6.67 16.61
N THR A 67 -5.10 -7.71 15.86
CA THR A 67 -6.21 -8.58 16.22
C THR A 67 -5.79 -9.30 17.49
N ALA A 68 -6.35 -8.89 18.64
CA ALA A 68 -6.26 -9.71 19.84
C ALA A 68 -6.84 -11.10 19.49
N PRO A 69 -6.23 -12.21 19.93
CA PRO A 69 -6.77 -13.54 19.69
C PRO A 69 -8.20 -13.54 20.22
N THR A 70 -9.18 -13.63 19.33
CA THR A 70 -10.57 -13.77 19.73
C THR A 70 -10.69 -15.18 20.30
N THR A 71 -10.83 -15.29 21.62
CA THR A 71 -11.06 -16.54 22.38
C THR A 71 -12.41 -17.20 22.05
N ALA A 72 -12.96 -17.01 20.85
CA ALA A 72 -14.28 -17.54 20.46
C ALA A 72 -14.21 -18.84 19.67
N ASP A 73 -13.05 -19.50 19.58
CA ASP A 73 -12.94 -20.85 19.02
C ASP A 73 -12.40 -21.81 20.09
N ALA A 74 -13.12 -21.88 21.21
CA ALA A 74 -12.97 -23.00 22.14
C ALA A 74 -13.72 -24.21 21.54
N PRO A 75 -13.06 -25.35 21.27
CA PRO A 75 -13.75 -26.52 20.79
C PRO A 75 -14.72 -26.99 21.88
N ALA A 76 -15.98 -27.18 21.50
CA ALA A 76 -16.99 -27.83 22.32
C ALA A 76 -16.56 -29.28 22.63
N GLN A 77 -15.80 -29.47 23.70
CA GLN A 77 -15.66 -30.75 24.39
C GLN A 77 -16.52 -30.70 25.65
N ALA A 78 -17.70 -31.33 25.62
CA ALA A 78 -18.34 -31.99 26.78
C ALA A 78 -19.79 -32.38 26.48
N GLN A 79 -20.01 -33.53 25.81
CA GLN A 79 -21.19 -34.36 26.08
C GLN A 79 -20.95 -35.78 25.55
N ASN A 80 -20.14 -36.58 26.25
CA ASN A 80 -20.24 -38.04 26.17
C ASN A 80 -19.70 -38.67 27.45
N SER A 81 -20.51 -38.59 28.50
CA SER A 81 -20.49 -39.52 29.62
C SER A 81 -21.90 -40.10 29.76
N ARG A 82 -21.96 -41.43 29.89
CA ARG A 82 -23.14 -42.31 30.11
C ARG A 82 -23.70 -42.98 28.84
N SER A 83 -23.22 -44.18 28.52
CA SER A 83 -23.84 -45.43 28.99
C SER A 83 -22.88 -46.60 28.75
#